data_AF-B3TM69-F1
#
_entry.id   AF-B3TM69-F1
#
_cell.length_a   1.000
_cell.length_b   1.000
_cell.length_c   1.000
_cell.angle_alpha   90.00
_cell.angle_beta   90.00
_cell.angle_gamma   90.00
#
_symmetry.space_group_name_H-M   'P 1'
#
loop_
_entity.id
_entity.type
_entity.pdbx_description
1 polymer ?
#
loop_
_entity_poly.entity_id
_entity_poly.type
_entity_poly.pdbx_seq_one_letter_code
_entity_poly.pdbx_strand_id
1 'polypeptide(L)'
;WKRMCNKEYKGVDDVHRRNIWEENVKHIQEHNIRHDLGLVTYTLGLSQFTDMTFEEFKATYLREIPRASDMLSHGIPYEANDRAVPESIDWREFGYVTEVKDQGDCGSCWAFSTTGAVEGQYTKNQKANISFSEQQLVDCSGDYGNHGCNGGFMENAYEYLERRGLETESSYPYKAEEGPCKYDSRLGVVEVFGYFIEHSGIESKLAHLVGDKGPAAVAVDVESDFLMYRGGIYASRNCSSESLNHGILVVGYGTQDGTDYWIVKNSWGSLWGDHGYIRMARNRDNMCGIASAASVPVVEGFL
;
A
#
# COMPACT_ATOMS: atom_id res chain seq x y z
N TRP A 1 3.36 24.21 -9.46
CA TRP A 1 3.31 22.76 -9.65
C TRP A 1 4.65 22.18 -10.10
N LYS A 2 5.16 22.42 -11.34
CA LYS A 2 6.45 21.84 -11.80
C LYS A 2 7.62 21.96 -10.80
N ARG A 3 7.85 23.15 -10.22
CA ARG A 3 8.90 23.35 -9.19
C ARG A 3 8.67 22.56 -7.90
N MET A 4 7.40 22.35 -7.50
CA MET A 4 7.03 21.62 -6.28
C MET A 4 7.28 20.13 -6.46
N CYS A 5 7.00 19.59 -7.64
CA CYS A 5 7.16 18.16 -7.96
C CYS A 5 8.48 17.87 -8.70
N ASN A 6 9.41 18.82 -8.73
CA ASN A 6 10.69 18.74 -9.46
C ASN A 6 10.58 18.22 -10.91
N LYS A 7 9.57 18.67 -11.66
CA LYS A 7 9.33 18.24 -13.05
C LYS A 7 10.04 19.14 -14.06
N GLU A 8 10.76 18.53 -15.00
CA GLU A 8 11.42 19.19 -16.12
C GLU A 8 11.04 18.54 -17.46
N TYR A 9 10.59 19.35 -18.42
CA TYR A 9 10.19 18.91 -19.76
C TYR A 9 10.76 19.85 -20.81
N LYS A 10 10.91 19.37 -22.05
CA LYS A 10 11.45 20.16 -23.17
C LYS A 10 10.48 20.17 -24.35
N GLY A 11 10.38 21.32 -25.02
CA GLY A 11 9.68 21.44 -26.31
C GLY A 11 8.23 20.95 -26.26
N VAL A 12 7.90 20.03 -27.16
CA VAL A 12 6.54 19.49 -27.35
C VAL A 12 6.05 18.73 -26.12
N ASP A 13 6.94 18.08 -25.37
CA ASP A 13 6.56 17.31 -24.17
C ASP A 13 6.00 18.22 -23.07
N ASP A 14 6.52 19.44 -22.91
CA ASP A 14 6.00 20.39 -21.91
C ASP A 14 4.56 20.82 -22.23
N VAL A 15 4.25 21.00 -23.53
CA VAL A 15 2.90 21.34 -23.99
C VAL A 15 1.96 20.15 -23.78
N HIS A 16 2.39 18.94 -24.11
CA HIS A 16 1.59 17.74 -23.90
C HIS A 16 1.29 17.48 -22.42
N ARG A 17 2.31 17.53 -21.55
CA ARG A 17 2.18 17.39 -20.09
C ARG A 17 1.29 18.47 -19.50
N ARG A 18 1.37 19.71 -20.01
CA ARG A 18 0.49 20.81 -19.60
C ARG A 18 -0.98 20.52 -19.93
N ASN A 19 -1.30 19.98 -21.10
CA ASN A 19 -2.68 19.69 -21.48
C ASN A 19 -3.30 18.63 -20.56
N ILE A 20 -2.57 17.53 -20.29
CA ILE A 20 -2.99 16.49 -19.33
C ILE A 20 -3.20 17.12 -17.94
N TRP A 21 -2.26 17.95 -17.50
CA TRP A 21 -2.36 18.64 -16.22
C TRP A 21 -3.60 19.53 -16.13
N GLU A 22 -3.95 20.28 -17.18
CA GLU A 22 -5.15 21.12 -17.19
C GLU A 22 -6.45 20.31 -17.15
N GLU A 23 -6.51 19.19 -17.88
CA GLU A 23 -7.67 18.28 -17.85
C GLU A 23 -7.88 17.70 -16.44
N ASN A 24 -6.81 17.23 -15.81
CA ASN A 24 -6.85 16.70 -14.45
C ASN A 24 -7.22 17.80 -13.43
N VAL A 25 -6.71 19.02 -13.58
CA VAL A 25 -7.07 20.16 -12.72
C VAL A 25 -8.55 20.51 -12.85
N LYS A 26 -9.10 20.49 -14.05
CA LYS A 26 -10.52 20.71 -14.28
C LYS A 26 -11.36 19.65 -13.56
N HIS A 27 -11.00 18.38 -13.70
CA HIS A 27 -11.67 17.27 -13.00
C HIS A 27 -11.63 17.45 -11.47
N ILE A 28 -10.46 17.80 -10.92
CA ILE A 28 -10.28 18.08 -9.49
C ILE A 28 -11.23 19.19 -9.03
N GLN A 29 -11.33 20.29 -9.78
CA GLN A 29 -12.22 21.42 -9.45
C GLN A 29 -13.69 21.00 -9.47
N GLU A 30 -14.13 20.29 -10.51
CA GLU A 30 -15.50 19.82 -10.65
C GLU A 30 -15.88 18.82 -9.54
N HIS A 31 -14.98 17.89 -9.20
CA HIS A 31 -15.16 16.95 -8.11
C HIS A 31 -15.29 17.67 -6.76
N ASN A 32 -14.42 18.64 -6.48
CA ASN A 32 -14.43 19.33 -5.18
C ASN A 32 -15.65 20.23 -5.00
N ILE A 33 -16.25 20.77 -6.07
CA ILE A 33 -17.57 21.43 -5.99
C ILE A 33 -18.64 20.44 -5.52
N ARG A 34 -18.61 19.17 -5.98
CA ARG A 34 -19.54 18.13 -5.52
C ARG A 34 -19.31 17.79 -4.04
N HIS A 35 -18.07 17.81 -3.58
CA HIS A 35 -17.75 17.62 -2.16
C HIS A 35 -18.33 18.74 -1.30
N ASP A 36 -18.16 20.00 -1.70
CA ASP A 36 -18.69 21.16 -0.96
C ASP A 36 -20.23 21.17 -0.89
N LEU A 37 -20.89 20.53 -1.86
CA LEU A 37 -22.33 20.29 -1.87
C LEU A 37 -22.77 19.02 -1.11
N GLY A 38 -21.83 18.29 -0.50
CA GLY A 38 -22.10 17.04 0.24
C GLY A 38 -22.48 15.84 -0.63
N LEU A 39 -22.18 15.87 -1.95
CA LEU A 39 -22.54 14.82 -2.90
C LEU A 39 -21.50 13.68 -2.96
N VAL A 40 -20.29 13.92 -2.46
CA VAL A 40 -19.19 12.96 -2.33
C VAL A 40 -18.46 13.18 -1.00
N THR A 41 -17.79 12.15 -0.48
CA THR A 41 -17.21 12.13 0.88
C THR A 41 -15.71 12.39 0.94
N TYR A 42 -15.09 12.71 -0.20
CA TYR A 42 -13.67 12.96 -0.32
C TYR A 42 -13.39 14.12 -1.27
N THR A 43 -12.14 14.58 -1.28
CA THR A 43 -11.63 15.62 -2.18
C THR A 43 -10.49 15.07 -3.03
N LEU A 44 -10.31 15.68 -4.19
CA LEU A 44 -9.15 15.47 -5.04
C LEU A 44 -8.20 16.66 -4.92
N GLY A 45 -6.94 16.45 -5.30
CA GLY A 45 -5.93 17.51 -5.27
C GLY A 45 -4.74 17.23 -6.18
N LEU A 46 -3.91 18.26 -6.34
CA LEU A 46 -2.68 18.16 -7.14
C LEU A 46 -1.67 17.24 -6.44
N SER A 47 -1.01 16.36 -7.16
CA SER A 47 0.08 15.49 -6.70
C SER A 47 1.21 15.50 -7.74
N GLN A 48 2.25 14.69 -7.54
CA GLN A 48 3.30 14.49 -8.54
C GLN A 48 2.81 13.78 -9.83
N PHE A 49 1.59 13.23 -9.81
CA PHE A 49 0.97 12.51 -10.92
C PHE A 49 -0.01 13.35 -11.73
N THR A 50 -0.24 14.62 -11.38
CA THR A 50 -1.29 15.43 -12.03
C THR A 50 -1.04 15.67 -13.52
N ASP A 51 0.17 15.48 -14.04
CA ASP A 51 0.47 15.56 -15.48
C ASP A 51 0.57 14.19 -16.18
N MET A 52 0.04 13.15 -15.55
CA MET A 52 -0.08 11.81 -16.11
C MET A 52 -1.55 11.50 -16.41
N THR A 53 -1.78 10.80 -17.52
CA THR A 53 -3.06 10.13 -17.73
C THR A 53 -3.14 8.89 -16.85
N PHE A 54 -4.35 8.42 -16.55
CA PHE A 54 -4.50 7.18 -15.78
C PHE A 54 -3.89 5.96 -16.49
N GLU A 55 -3.92 5.91 -17.82
CA GLU A 55 -3.30 4.82 -18.59
C GLU A 55 -1.77 4.84 -18.50
N GLU A 56 -1.13 6.01 -18.56
CA GLU A 56 0.32 6.14 -18.32
C GLU A 56 0.68 5.72 -16.89
N PHE A 57 -0.14 6.13 -15.91
CA PHE A 57 0.05 5.76 -14.51
C PHE A 57 -0.08 4.25 -14.33
N LYS A 58 -1.15 3.66 -14.86
CA LYS A 58 -1.40 2.22 -14.81
C LYS A 58 -0.27 1.42 -15.44
N ALA A 59 0.21 1.83 -16.61
CA ALA A 59 1.32 1.16 -17.28
C ALA A 59 2.62 1.16 -16.47
N THR A 60 2.83 2.17 -15.63
CA THR A 60 4.09 2.33 -14.87
C THR A 60 4.00 1.72 -13.46
N TYR A 61 2.92 2.02 -12.73
CA TYR A 61 2.82 1.76 -11.29
C TYR A 61 1.96 0.56 -10.90
N LEU A 62 1.00 0.18 -11.76
CA LEU A 62 0.00 -0.83 -11.43
C LEU A 62 0.29 -2.15 -12.13
N ARG A 63 0.11 -3.26 -11.42
CA ARG A 63 0.31 -4.62 -11.94
C ARG A 63 -0.78 -5.50 -11.39
N GLU A 64 -1.41 -6.29 -12.24
CA GLU A 64 -2.46 -7.20 -11.82
C GLU A 64 -1.94 -8.13 -10.72
N ILE A 65 -2.66 -8.14 -9.60
CA ILE A 65 -2.40 -9.04 -8.48
C ILE A 65 -3.35 -10.23 -8.67
N PRO A 66 -2.88 -11.48 -8.49
CA PRO A 66 -3.71 -12.67 -8.66
C PRO A 66 -5.03 -12.56 -7.88
N ARG A 67 -6.10 -13.14 -8.41
CA ARG A 67 -7.36 -13.20 -7.68
C ARG A 67 -7.22 -14.13 -6.49
N ALA A 68 -7.97 -13.86 -5.42
CA ALA A 68 -8.04 -14.73 -4.25
C ALA A 68 -8.28 -16.22 -4.59
N SER A 69 -9.10 -16.51 -5.61
CA SER A 69 -9.38 -17.88 -6.08
C SER A 69 -8.20 -18.58 -6.72
N ASP A 70 -7.26 -17.80 -7.28
CA ASP A 70 -6.14 -18.28 -8.08
C ASP A 70 -4.84 -18.28 -7.25
N MET A 71 -4.88 -17.69 -6.05
CA MET A 71 -3.78 -17.69 -5.10
C MET A 71 -3.60 -19.08 -4.48
N LEU A 72 -2.45 -19.70 -4.74
CA LEU A 72 -1.97 -20.84 -3.95
C LEU A 72 -1.26 -20.29 -2.70
N SER A 73 -2.03 -19.88 -1.70
CA SER A 73 -1.44 -19.36 -0.46
C SER A 73 -0.98 -20.50 0.45
N HIS A 74 0.26 -20.40 0.92
CA HIS A 74 0.81 -21.24 1.99
C HIS A 74 0.61 -20.63 3.39
N GLY A 75 -0.08 -19.49 3.46
CA GLY A 75 -0.34 -18.78 4.70
C GLY A 75 -1.34 -19.50 5.62
N ILE A 76 -1.36 -19.07 6.88
CA ILE A 76 -2.28 -19.57 7.90
C ILE A 76 -3.59 -18.79 7.78
N PRO A 77 -4.73 -19.42 7.42
CA PRO A 77 -6.01 -18.72 7.40
C PRO A 77 -6.30 -18.07 8.76
N TYR A 78 -6.63 -16.79 8.74
CA TYR A 78 -6.91 -16.08 9.97
C TYR A 78 -8.28 -16.48 10.53
N GLU A 79 -8.26 -17.07 11.72
CA GLU A 79 -9.48 -17.33 12.49
C GLU A 79 -9.58 -16.28 13.60
N ALA A 80 -10.60 -15.42 13.50
CA ALA A 80 -10.95 -14.53 14.58
C ALA A 80 -11.32 -15.36 15.82
N ASN A 81 -10.64 -15.09 16.93
CA ASN A 81 -10.96 -15.70 18.21
C ASN A 81 -12.04 -14.87 18.94
N ASP A 82 -12.51 -15.33 20.09
CA ASP A 82 -13.51 -14.60 20.88
C ASP A 82 -12.97 -13.30 21.53
N ARG A 83 -11.71 -12.93 21.29
CA ARG A 83 -11.11 -11.74 21.88
C ARG A 83 -11.60 -10.51 21.13
N ALA A 84 -12.32 -9.65 21.82
CA ALA A 84 -12.71 -8.35 21.26
C ALA A 84 -11.47 -7.53 20.83
N VAL A 85 -11.51 -7.04 19.60
CA VAL A 85 -10.62 -5.98 19.10
C VAL A 85 -11.24 -4.60 19.33
N PRO A 86 -10.44 -3.51 19.38
CA PRO A 86 -10.98 -2.16 19.53
C PRO A 86 -11.95 -1.77 18.41
N GLU A 87 -12.94 -0.93 18.70
CA GLU A 87 -13.85 -0.37 17.68
C GLU A 87 -13.14 0.59 16.71
N SER A 88 -12.06 1.22 17.17
CA SER A 88 -11.16 2.02 16.35
C SER A 88 -9.72 1.81 16.82
N ILE A 89 -8.79 1.81 15.86
CA ILE A 89 -7.36 1.69 16.13
C ILE A 89 -6.57 2.43 15.07
N ASP A 90 -5.51 3.10 15.50
CA ASP A 90 -4.53 3.72 14.62
C ASP A 90 -3.13 3.32 15.08
N TRP A 91 -2.50 2.37 14.38
CA TRP A 91 -1.18 1.86 14.73
C TRP A 91 -0.06 2.90 14.63
N ARG A 92 -0.32 4.05 13.98
CA ARG A 92 0.62 5.18 13.96
C ARG A 92 0.82 5.75 15.37
N GLU A 93 -0.24 5.79 16.18
CA GLU A 93 -0.19 6.32 17.56
C GLU A 93 0.66 5.45 18.50
N PHE A 94 0.89 4.19 18.12
CA PHE A 94 1.71 3.23 18.88
C PHE A 94 3.14 3.10 18.34
N GLY A 95 3.48 3.85 17.28
CA GLY A 95 4.79 3.83 16.66
C GLY A 95 5.06 2.63 15.75
N TYR A 96 4.03 1.84 15.39
CA TYR A 96 4.17 0.60 14.61
C TYR A 96 4.23 0.85 13.10
N VAL A 97 4.34 2.12 12.70
CA VAL A 97 4.30 2.54 11.30
C VAL A 97 5.45 3.52 11.08
N THR A 98 6.35 3.20 10.16
CA THR A 98 7.44 4.07 9.70
C THR A 98 6.90 5.26 8.89
N GLU A 99 7.78 6.21 8.53
CA GLU A 99 7.39 7.28 7.61
C GLU A 99 6.86 6.77 6.26
N VAL A 100 6.05 7.59 5.58
CA VAL A 100 5.62 7.33 4.21
C VAL A 100 6.84 7.39 3.29
N LYS A 101 7.03 6.32 2.51
CA LYS A 101 8.06 6.21 1.49
C LYS A 101 7.50 6.49 0.09
N ASP A 102 8.37 6.52 -0.92
CA ASP A 102 8.02 6.74 -2.32
C ASP A 102 8.65 5.65 -3.20
N GLN A 103 7.82 4.87 -3.89
CA GLN A 103 8.25 3.81 -4.81
C GLN A 103 8.84 4.36 -6.12
N GLY A 104 8.67 5.65 -6.42
CA GLY A 104 9.13 6.24 -7.67
C GLY A 104 8.60 5.51 -8.91
N ASP A 105 9.35 5.56 -10.01
CA ASP A 105 8.94 4.98 -11.30
C ASP A 105 9.12 3.44 -11.38
N CYS A 106 8.67 2.72 -10.35
CA CYS A 106 8.81 1.27 -10.21
C CYS A 106 7.53 0.65 -9.64
N GLY A 107 6.99 -0.38 -10.30
CA GLY A 107 5.81 -1.16 -9.86
C GLY A 107 6.11 -2.11 -8.69
N SER A 108 6.68 -1.58 -7.60
CA SER A 108 7.16 -2.32 -6.43
C SER A 108 6.32 -2.08 -5.17
N CYS A 109 5.07 -1.61 -5.33
CA CYS A 109 4.14 -1.38 -4.23
C CYS A 109 3.97 -2.59 -3.30
N TRP A 110 4.03 -3.80 -3.87
CA TRP A 110 4.04 -5.07 -3.13
C TRP A 110 5.18 -5.13 -2.11
N ALA A 111 6.38 -4.65 -2.45
CA ALA A 111 7.53 -4.65 -1.55
C ALA A 111 7.33 -3.67 -0.39
N PHE A 112 6.78 -2.48 -0.64
CA PHE A 112 6.44 -1.50 0.40
C PHE A 112 5.31 -1.98 1.32
N SER A 113 4.34 -2.71 0.77
CA SER A 113 3.27 -3.35 1.55
C SER A 113 3.85 -4.43 2.46
N THR A 114 4.75 -5.29 1.93
CA THR A 114 5.49 -6.30 2.69
C THR A 114 6.32 -5.68 3.82
N THR A 115 7.20 -4.71 3.50
CA THR A 115 8.07 -4.09 4.51
C THR A 115 7.24 -3.41 5.58
N GLY A 116 6.21 -2.65 5.22
CA GLY A 116 5.33 -1.98 6.19
C GLY A 116 4.67 -2.94 7.18
N ALA A 117 4.26 -4.14 6.74
CA ALA A 117 3.70 -5.15 7.62
C ALA A 117 4.77 -5.78 8.53
N VAL A 118 5.96 -6.07 7.99
CA VAL A 118 7.12 -6.58 8.76
C VAL A 118 7.59 -5.55 9.80
N GLU A 119 7.69 -4.27 9.44
CA GLU A 119 8.05 -3.16 10.34
C GLU A 119 7.09 -3.07 11.53
N GLY A 120 5.78 -3.21 11.27
CA GLY A 120 4.76 -3.20 12.32
C GLY A 120 4.90 -4.37 13.29
N GLN A 121 5.15 -5.58 12.79
CA GLN A 121 5.36 -6.76 13.64
C GLN A 121 6.69 -6.70 14.39
N TYR A 122 7.75 -6.21 13.75
CA TYR A 122 9.04 -6.03 14.39
C TYR A 122 8.94 -5.02 15.54
N THR A 123 8.28 -3.88 15.31
CA THR A 123 8.05 -2.88 16.37
C THR A 123 7.24 -3.45 17.52
N LYS A 124 6.20 -4.24 17.22
CA LYS A 124 5.38 -4.91 18.23
C LYS A 124 6.22 -5.80 19.16
N ASN A 125 7.15 -6.57 18.59
CA ASN A 125 7.92 -7.60 19.29
C ASN A 125 9.18 -7.04 19.96
N GLN A 126 9.93 -6.17 19.26
CA GLN A 126 11.24 -5.67 19.70
C GLN A 126 11.19 -4.27 20.32
N LYS A 127 10.04 -3.58 20.25
CA LYS A 127 9.88 -2.19 20.73
C LYS A 127 10.85 -1.19 20.06
N ALA A 128 11.27 -1.49 18.84
CA ALA A 128 12.14 -0.66 18.03
C ALA A 128 11.47 -0.37 16.68
N ASN A 129 11.48 0.90 16.27
CA ASN A 129 10.99 1.34 14.97
C ASN A 129 12.18 1.35 14.00
N ILE A 130 12.23 0.35 13.13
CA ILE A 130 13.27 0.16 12.11
C ILE A 130 12.58 0.19 10.76
N SER A 131 13.21 0.84 9.78
CA SER A 131 12.77 0.74 8.40
C SER A 131 13.54 -0.35 7.64
N PHE A 132 12.79 -1.20 6.92
CA PHE A 132 13.33 -2.34 6.19
C PHE A 132 13.44 -2.08 4.68
N SER A 133 14.32 -2.83 4.03
CA SER A 133 14.66 -2.65 2.61
C SER A 133 13.61 -3.22 1.67
N GLU A 134 12.92 -2.36 0.93
CA GLU A 134 12.13 -2.81 -0.22
C GLU A 134 13.03 -3.30 -1.36
N GLN A 135 14.22 -2.70 -1.51
CA GLN A 135 15.14 -3.01 -2.59
C GLN A 135 15.66 -4.44 -2.55
N GLN A 136 15.92 -4.97 -1.35
CA GLN A 136 16.28 -6.38 -1.19
C GLN A 136 15.17 -7.28 -1.75
N LEU A 137 13.90 -6.97 -1.46
CA LEU A 137 12.78 -7.75 -1.97
C LEU A 137 12.71 -7.66 -3.50
N VAL A 138 12.80 -6.45 -4.05
CA VAL A 138 12.82 -6.18 -5.50
C VAL A 138 13.91 -6.99 -6.20
N ASP A 139 15.12 -7.01 -5.67
CA ASP A 139 16.28 -7.62 -6.32
C ASP A 139 16.41 -9.14 -6.08
N CYS A 140 15.87 -9.66 -4.97
CA CYS A 140 16.21 -11.02 -4.49
C CYS A 140 15.06 -12.03 -4.46
N SER A 141 13.81 -11.61 -4.58
CA SER A 141 12.65 -12.53 -4.44
C SER A 141 12.12 -13.09 -5.77
N GLY A 142 12.88 -12.95 -6.86
CA GLY A 142 12.50 -13.43 -8.20
C GLY A 142 12.17 -14.92 -8.25
N ASP A 143 12.99 -15.75 -7.59
CA ASP A 143 12.81 -17.20 -7.52
C ASP A 143 11.52 -17.63 -6.77
N TYR A 144 10.86 -16.68 -6.09
CA TYR A 144 9.61 -16.87 -5.34
C TYR A 144 8.39 -16.32 -6.09
N GLY A 145 8.56 -15.88 -7.34
CA GLY A 145 7.46 -15.44 -8.21
C GLY A 145 7.21 -13.91 -8.23
N ASN A 146 8.09 -13.13 -7.62
CA ASN A 146 8.08 -11.66 -7.78
C ASN A 146 8.87 -11.25 -9.02
N HIS A 147 8.56 -10.08 -9.56
CA HIS A 147 9.13 -9.58 -10.83
C HIS A 147 9.69 -8.17 -10.68
N GLY A 148 10.27 -7.86 -9.52
CA GLY A 148 10.90 -6.57 -9.24
C GLY A 148 9.95 -5.40 -9.45
N CYS A 149 10.33 -4.48 -10.33
CA CYS A 149 9.50 -3.31 -10.73
C CYS A 149 8.32 -3.67 -11.65
N ASN A 150 8.22 -4.93 -12.11
CA ASN A 150 7.12 -5.40 -12.93
C ASN A 150 6.01 -6.09 -12.11
N GLY A 151 6.01 -5.90 -10.80
CA GLY A 151 4.99 -6.41 -9.90
C GLY A 151 5.46 -7.60 -9.09
N GLY A 152 4.61 -8.02 -8.18
CA GLY A 152 4.89 -9.05 -7.20
C GLY A 152 3.74 -9.13 -6.21
N PHE A 153 3.89 -10.03 -5.25
CA PHE A 153 2.87 -10.27 -4.24
C PHE A 153 3.51 -10.41 -2.86
N MET A 154 2.82 -9.89 -1.84
CA MET A 154 3.38 -9.77 -0.51
C MET A 154 3.70 -11.14 0.11
N GLU A 155 2.90 -12.15 -0.21
CA GLU A 155 3.10 -13.52 0.28
C GLU A 155 4.34 -14.19 -0.29
N ASN A 156 4.61 -14.01 -1.59
CA ASN A 156 5.85 -14.48 -2.21
C ASN A 156 7.09 -13.85 -1.53
N ALA A 157 6.96 -12.58 -1.13
CA ALA A 157 8.00 -11.90 -0.38
C ALA A 157 8.17 -12.50 1.03
N TYR A 158 7.08 -12.87 1.70
CA TYR A 158 7.14 -13.58 2.98
C TYR A 158 7.80 -14.96 2.84
N GLU A 159 7.50 -15.73 1.79
CA GLU A 159 8.17 -17.01 1.52
C GLU A 159 9.68 -16.86 1.29
N TYR A 160 10.10 -15.78 0.63
CA TYR A 160 11.52 -15.40 0.55
C TYR A 160 12.10 -15.14 1.95
N LEU A 161 11.36 -14.39 2.78
CA LEU A 161 11.78 -14.01 4.14
C LEU A 161 11.72 -15.15 5.17
N GLU A 162 11.06 -16.26 4.86
CA GLU A 162 11.14 -17.49 5.65
C GLU A 162 12.49 -18.19 5.51
N ARG A 163 13.29 -17.85 4.49
CA ARG A 163 14.60 -18.46 4.24
C ARG A 163 15.75 -17.47 4.31
N ARG A 164 15.47 -16.17 4.33
CA ARG A 164 16.44 -15.08 4.24
C ARG A 164 15.99 -13.95 5.16
N GLY A 165 16.87 -13.48 6.04
CA GLY A 165 16.58 -12.30 6.86
C GLY A 165 16.40 -11.05 6.00
N LEU A 166 15.58 -10.11 6.46
CA LEU A 166 15.40 -8.81 5.84
C LEU A 166 16.40 -7.80 6.41
N GLU A 167 17.12 -7.13 5.54
CA GLU A 167 18.04 -6.04 5.85
C GLU A 167 17.29 -4.72 6.07
N THR A 168 17.93 -3.79 6.77
CA THR A 168 17.40 -2.44 6.94
C THR A 168 17.49 -1.61 5.66
N GLU A 169 16.65 -0.59 5.53
CA GLU A 169 16.72 0.41 4.46
C GLU A 169 18.12 1.04 4.37
N SER A 170 18.79 1.24 5.52
CA SER A 170 20.14 1.81 5.55
C SER A 170 21.24 0.87 5.02
N SER A 171 21.05 -0.45 5.18
CA SER A 171 21.99 -1.47 4.70
C SER A 171 21.82 -1.73 3.20
N TYR A 172 20.57 -1.72 2.73
CA TYR A 172 20.22 -1.96 1.33
C TYR A 172 19.21 -0.89 0.85
N PRO A 173 19.68 0.31 0.47
CA PRO A 173 18.80 1.43 0.14
C PRO A 173 18.00 1.25 -1.16
N TYR A 174 16.80 1.82 -1.16
CA TYR A 174 15.88 1.85 -2.31
C TYR A 174 16.36 2.70 -3.48
N LYS A 175 16.12 2.20 -4.70
CA LYS A 175 16.60 2.79 -5.96
C LYS A 175 15.54 2.93 -7.04
N ALA A 176 14.34 2.38 -6.83
CA ALA A 176 13.27 2.35 -7.84
C ALA A 176 13.69 1.73 -9.19
N GLU A 177 14.64 0.78 -9.16
CA GLU A 177 15.09 0.03 -10.33
C GLU A 177 15.48 -1.38 -9.89
N GLU A 178 15.27 -2.38 -10.74
CA GLU A 178 15.69 -3.75 -10.47
C GLU A 178 17.20 -3.89 -10.68
N GLY A 179 17.88 -4.51 -9.71
CA GLY A 179 19.31 -4.78 -9.75
C GLY A 179 19.63 -6.24 -9.43
N PRO A 180 20.91 -6.63 -9.52
CA PRO A 180 21.33 -7.94 -9.04
C PRO A 180 21.15 -8.02 -7.53
N CYS A 181 20.65 -9.16 -7.03
CA CYS A 181 20.54 -9.43 -5.60
C CYS A 181 21.89 -9.28 -4.88
N LYS A 182 21.94 -8.37 -3.90
CA LYS A 182 23.13 -8.10 -3.06
C LYS A 182 22.94 -8.48 -1.60
N TYR A 183 21.97 -9.34 -1.31
CA TYR A 183 21.67 -9.78 0.05
C TYR A 183 22.92 -10.29 0.78
N ASP A 184 23.18 -9.75 1.96
CA ASP A 184 24.20 -10.19 2.89
C ASP A 184 23.54 -10.77 4.14
N SER A 185 23.68 -12.08 4.34
CA SER A 185 23.09 -12.77 5.49
C SER A 185 23.58 -12.27 6.85
N ARG A 186 24.69 -11.53 6.90
CA ARG A 186 25.21 -10.93 8.14
C ARG A 186 24.50 -9.62 8.50
N LEU A 187 23.76 -9.04 7.57
CA LEU A 187 23.03 -7.77 7.72
C LEU A 187 21.52 -7.96 7.88
N GLY A 188 21.02 -9.19 7.78
CA GLY A 188 19.62 -9.52 8.05
C GLY A 188 19.26 -9.26 9.52
N VAL A 189 18.13 -8.58 9.75
CA VAL A 189 17.69 -8.11 11.07
C VAL A 189 16.39 -8.78 11.54
N VAL A 190 15.57 -9.28 10.61
CA VAL A 190 14.32 -9.96 10.93
C VAL A 190 14.05 -11.11 9.97
N GLU A 191 13.50 -12.21 10.47
CA GLU A 191 12.99 -13.34 9.68
C GLU A 191 11.48 -13.47 9.83
N VAL A 192 10.84 -14.03 8.80
CA VAL A 192 9.42 -14.39 8.81
C VAL A 192 9.31 -15.89 9.12
N PHE A 193 8.36 -16.28 9.96
CA PHE A 193 8.14 -17.69 10.36
C PHE A 193 6.84 -18.28 9.81
N GLY A 194 6.16 -17.51 8.98
CA GLY A 194 4.81 -17.74 8.49
C GLY A 194 4.05 -16.43 8.43
N TYR A 195 2.83 -16.46 7.91
CA TYR A 195 1.99 -15.28 7.77
C TYR A 195 0.53 -15.68 7.87
N PHE A 196 -0.28 -14.81 8.50
CA PHE A 196 -1.73 -14.95 8.49
C PHE A 196 -2.30 -14.39 7.19
N ILE A 197 -3.36 -15.00 6.68
CA ILE A 197 -4.07 -14.55 5.47
C ILE A 197 -5.56 -14.36 5.74
N GLU A 198 -6.15 -13.37 5.06
CA GLU A 198 -7.58 -13.13 5.02
C GLU A 198 -8.00 -12.70 3.61
N HIS A 199 -8.49 -13.67 2.81
CA HIS A 199 -8.84 -13.49 1.40
C HIS A 199 -10.35 -13.63 1.13
N SER A 200 -11.18 -13.73 2.18
CA SER A 200 -12.60 -14.00 2.01
C SER A 200 -13.42 -12.79 1.56
N GLY A 201 -12.82 -11.60 1.51
CA GLY A 201 -13.53 -10.35 1.26
C GLY A 201 -14.37 -9.86 2.45
N ILE A 202 -14.30 -10.54 3.60
CA ILE A 202 -15.09 -10.20 4.79
C ILE A 202 -14.35 -9.12 5.59
N GLU A 203 -14.78 -7.88 5.46
CA GLU A 203 -14.15 -6.71 6.09
C GLU A 203 -14.07 -6.80 7.62
N SER A 204 -15.04 -7.45 8.29
CA SER A 204 -14.99 -7.64 9.74
C SER A 204 -13.85 -8.57 10.18
N LYS A 205 -13.47 -9.56 9.35
CA LYS A 205 -12.31 -10.41 9.62
C LYS A 205 -11.00 -9.66 9.40
N LEU A 206 -10.92 -8.83 8.36
CA LEU A 206 -9.78 -7.92 8.17
C LEU A 206 -9.64 -6.96 9.37
N ALA A 207 -10.74 -6.40 9.87
CA ALA A 207 -10.72 -5.48 11.01
C ALA A 207 -10.20 -6.21 12.26
N HIS A 208 -10.66 -7.44 12.47
CA HIS A 208 -10.17 -8.29 13.54
C HIS A 208 -8.68 -8.62 13.40
N LEU A 209 -8.22 -8.98 12.20
CA LEU A 209 -6.81 -9.23 11.91
C LEU A 209 -5.96 -7.99 12.23
N VAL A 210 -6.38 -6.81 11.79
CA VAL A 210 -5.68 -5.54 12.02
C VAL A 210 -5.65 -5.18 13.51
N GLY A 211 -6.79 -5.32 14.20
CA GLY A 211 -6.92 -4.99 15.62
C GLY A 211 -6.15 -5.93 16.55
N ASP A 212 -6.02 -7.22 16.20
CA ASP A 212 -5.31 -8.22 17.00
C ASP A 212 -3.81 -8.30 16.65
N LYS A 213 -3.49 -8.31 15.35
CA LYS A 213 -2.12 -8.57 14.89
C LYS A 213 -1.31 -7.31 14.67
N GLY A 214 -1.87 -6.25 14.10
CA GLY A 214 -1.11 -5.05 13.73
C GLY A 214 -1.44 -4.57 12.33
N PRO A 215 -0.61 -3.69 11.74
CA PRO A 215 -0.74 -3.32 10.33
C PRO A 215 -0.77 -4.54 9.40
N ALA A 216 -1.67 -4.53 8.42
CA ALA A 216 -1.85 -5.62 7.46
C ALA A 216 -1.54 -5.17 6.04
N ALA A 217 -0.73 -5.95 5.35
CA ALA A 217 -0.52 -5.81 3.92
C ALA A 217 -1.81 -6.17 3.20
N VAL A 218 -2.27 -5.32 2.28
CA VAL A 218 -3.47 -5.58 1.48
C VAL A 218 -3.23 -5.21 0.02
N ALA A 219 -4.07 -5.71 -0.88
CA ALA A 219 -4.14 -5.22 -2.24
C ALA A 219 -5.50 -4.55 -2.52
N VAL A 220 -5.49 -3.55 -3.40
CA VAL A 220 -6.71 -2.86 -3.85
C VAL A 220 -6.72 -2.65 -5.36
N ASP A 221 -7.89 -2.35 -5.90
CA ASP A 221 -8.06 -1.80 -7.25
C ASP A 221 -7.97 -0.27 -7.23
N VAL A 222 -6.92 0.27 -7.85
CA VAL A 222 -6.70 1.71 -8.03
C VAL A 222 -7.39 2.19 -9.30
N GLU A 223 -8.14 3.28 -9.17
CA GLU A 223 -8.79 3.98 -10.28
C GLU A 223 -8.30 5.43 -10.44
N SER A 224 -8.79 6.14 -11.46
CA SER A 224 -8.38 7.53 -11.75
C SER A 224 -8.58 8.50 -10.57
N ASP A 225 -9.70 8.41 -9.84
CA ASP A 225 -9.94 9.29 -8.68
C ASP A 225 -9.03 8.94 -7.50
N PHE A 226 -8.63 7.67 -7.37
CA PHE A 226 -7.68 7.24 -6.35
C PHE A 226 -6.31 7.93 -6.56
N LEU A 227 -5.85 8.00 -7.82
CA LEU A 227 -4.61 8.68 -8.19
C LEU A 227 -4.55 10.13 -7.70
N MET A 228 -5.70 10.81 -7.68
CA MET A 228 -5.80 12.24 -7.32
C MET A 228 -6.35 12.48 -5.91
N TYR A 229 -6.57 11.44 -5.11
CA TYR A 229 -7.10 11.57 -3.75
C TYR A 229 -6.26 12.56 -2.91
N ARG A 230 -6.96 13.41 -2.14
CA ARG A 230 -6.33 14.38 -1.23
C ARG A 230 -6.80 14.24 0.22
N GLY A 231 -8.07 13.97 0.46
CA GLY A 231 -8.59 13.91 1.83
C GLY A 231 -10.05 13.50 1.91
N GLY A 232 -10.54 13.23 3.11
CA GLY A 232 -11.88 12.68 3.37
C GLY A 232 -11.92 11.15 3.27
N ILE A 233 -13.11 10.56 3.22
CA ILE A 233 -13.30 9.11 3.12
C ILE A 233 -13.55 8.76 1.65
N TYR A 234 -12.53 8.19 1.01
CA TYR A 234 -12.58 7.73 -0.37
C TYR A 234 -13.66 6.67 -0.54
N ALA A 235 -14.48 6.85 -1.57
CA ALA A 235 -15.51 5.89 -1.95
C ALA A 235 -15.63 5.80 -3.47
N SER A 236 -15.59 4.58 -4.01
CA SER A 236 -15.88 4.31 -5.42
C SER A 236 -16.98 3.26 -5.55
N ARG A 237 -17.72 3.34 -6.65
CA ARG A 237 -18.67 2.31 -7.10
C ARG A 237 -18.15 1.53 -8.32
N ASN A 238 -17.01 1.95 -8.85
CA ASN A 238 -16.48 1.45 -10.12
C ASN A 238 -15.34 0.45 -9.89
N CYS A 239 -14.58 0.60 -8.81
CA CYS A 239 -13.50 -0.31 -8.48
C CYS A 239 -14.01 -1.72 -8.22
N SER A 240 -13.21 -2.70 -8.62
CA SER A 240 -13.47 -4.12 -8.49
C SER A 240 -12.96 -4.66 -7.15
N SER A 241 -13.68 -5.63 -6.59
CA SER A 241 -13.17 -6.45 -5.48
C SER A 241 -12.30 -7.62 -5.95
N GLU A 242 -12.20 -7.86 -7.27
CA GLU A 242 -11.46 -8.97 -7.88
C GLU A 242 -10.24 -8.52 -8.69
N SER A 243 -10.28 -7.33 -9.30
CA SER A 243 -9.24 -6.85 -10.23
C SER A 243 -8.19 -6.00 -9.50
N LEU A 244 -7.55 -6.58 -8.49
CA LEU A 244 -6.58 -5.88 -7.64
C LEU A 244 -5.32 -5.55 -8.44
N ASN A 245 -4.72 -4.37 -8.20
CA ASN A 245 -3.58 -3.92 -8.99
C ASN A 245 -2.52 -3.10 -8.22
N HIS A 246 -2.69 -2.93 -6.91
CA HIS A 246 -1.78 -2.15 -6.07
C HIS A 246 -1.69 -2.70 -4.64
N GLY A 247 -0.47 -2.94 -4.15
CA GLY A 247 -0.21 -3.34 -2.76
C GLY A 247 -0.04 -2.13 -1.84
N ILE A 248 -0.79 -2.09 -0.73
CA ILE A 248 -0.78 -1.00 0.26
C ILE A 248 -0.86 -1.59 1.68
N LEU A 249 -0.85 -0.74 2.70
CA LEU A 249 -0.83 -1.19 4.10
C LEU A 249 -1.99 -0.60 4.90
N VAL A 250 -2.89 -1.43 5.39
CA VAL A 250 -3.91 -1.01 6.36
C VAL A 250 -3.24 -0.88 7.73
N VAL A 251 -3.23 0.34 8.27
CA VAL A 251 -2.60 0.68 9.56
C VAL A 251 -3.62 0.94 10.66
N GLY A 252 -4.91 0.81 10.36
CA GLY A 252 -5.95 1.07 11.33
C GLY A 252 -7.32 1.19 10.69
N TYR A 253 -8.30 1.51 11.53
CA TYR A 253 -9.68 1.73 11.14
C TYR A 253 -10.40 2.56 12.20
N GLY A 254 -11.52 3.16 11.81
CA GLY A 254 -12.38 3.90 12.74
C GLY A 254 -13.70 4.26 12.09
N THR A 255 -14.39 5.20 12.72
CA THR A 255 -15.68 5.73 12.26
C THR A 255 -15.65 7.25 12.41
N GLN A 256 -16.07 7.98 11.37
CA GLN A 256 -16.24 9.42 11.42
C GLN A 256 -17.66 9.76 10.94
N ASP A 257 -18.41 10.49 11.75
CA ASP A 257 -19.75 10.98 11.41
C ASP A 257 -20.69 9.86 10.89
N GLY A 258 -20.59 8.68 11.52
CA GLY A 258 -21.36 7.48 11.17
C GLY A 258 -20.85 6.72 9.94
N THR A 259 -19.73 7.14 9.34
CA THR A 259 -19.09 6.46 8.21
C THR A 259 -17.84 5.72 8.67
N ASP A 260 -17.84 4.40 8.49
CA ASP A 260 -16.70 3.53 8.77
C ASP A 260 -15.60 3.72 7.73
N TYR A 261 -14.34 3.73 8.18
CA TYR A 261 -13.18 3.81 7.29
C TYR A 261 -12.02 2.93 7.74
N TRP A 262 -11.19 2.59 6.76
CA TRP A 262 -9.83 2.09 6.92
C TRP A 262 -8.85 3.26 6.92
N ILE A 263 -7.76 3.17 7.69
CA ILE A 263 -6.60 4.06 7.60
C ILE A 263 -5.53 3.30 6.82
N VAL A 264 -5.12 3.83 5.68
CA VAL A 264 -4.28 3.08 4.74
C VAL A 264 -3.07 3.92 4.36
N LYS A 265 -1.88 3.35 4.55
CA LYS A 265 -0.59 3.91 4.14
C LYS A 265 -0.30 3.51 2.70
N ASN A 266 0.05 4.50 1.87
CA ASN A 266 0.47 4.30 0.49
C ASN A 266 1.99 4.49 0.34
N SER A 267 2.53 4.14 -0.82
CA SER A 267 3.95 4.21 -1.18
C SER A 267 4.23 5.22 -2.29
N TRP A 268 3.44 6.30 -2.37
CA TRP A 268 3.57 7.35 -3.39
C TRP A 268 4.04 8.68 -2.78
N GLY A 269 4.85 8.63 -1.73
CA GLY A 269 5.35 9.81 -1.05
C GLY A 269 4.27 10.61 -0.30
N SER A 270 4.72 11.54 0.55
CA SER A 270 3.82 12.32 1.41
C SER A 270 3.05 13.42 0.68
N LEU A 271 3.41 13.72 -0.57
CA LEU A 271 2.70 14.72 -1.38
C LEU A 271 1.33 14.21 -1.84
N TRP A 272 1.17 12.90 -1.99
CA TRP A 272 -0.09 12.26 -2.36
C TRP A 272 -1.01 12.08 -1.14
N GLY A 273 -2.33 12.14 -1.33
CA GLY A 273 -3.30 11.87 -0.28
C GLY A 273 -3.22 12.81 0.93
N ASP A 274 -3.62 12.30 2.09
CA ASP A 274 -3.47 12.96 3.38
C ASP A 274 -2.11 12.60 3.96
N HIS A 275 -1.08 13.33 3.54
CA HIS A 275 0.32 13.10 3.95
C HIS A 275 0.80 11.67 3.64
N GLY A 276 0.39 11.11 2.50
CA GLY A 276 0.72 9.73 2.08
C GLY A 276 -0.27 8.66 2.52
N TYR A 277 -1.32 9.04 3.24
CA TYR A 277 -2.39 8.15 3.66
C TYR A 277 -3.67 8.39 2.88
N ILE A 278 -4.52 7.37 2.85
CA ILE A 278 -5.90 7.45 2.39
C ILE A 278 -6.81 6.83 3.44
N ARG A 279 -7.97 7.47 3.65
CA ARG A 279 -9.07 6.83 4.36
C ARG A 279 -10.03 6.25 3.34
N MET A 280 -10.17 4.93 3.34
CA MET A 280 -11.06 4.21 2.41
C MET A 280 -12.33 3.81 3.15
N ALA A 281 -13.50 3.93 2.51
CA ALA A 281 -14.74 3.47 3.12
C ALA A 281 -14.64 1.98 3.53
N ARG A 282 -15.07 1.69 4.75
CA ARG A 282 -15.10 0.34 5.34
C ARG A 282 -16.55 -0.09 5.53
N ASN A 283 -16.78 -1.40 5.57
CA ASN A 283 -18.11 -2.03 5.67
C ASN A 283 -19.03 -1.60 4.52
N ARG A 284 -18.48 -1.59 3.31
CA ARG A 284 -19.13 -1.09 2.10
C ARG A 284 -18.83 -2.00 0.92
N ASP A 285 -19.30 -3.24 1.04
CA ASP A 285 -19.20 -4.27 0.01
C ASP A 285 -17.75 -4.58 -0.43
N ASN A 286 -16.81 -4.62 0.53
CA ASN A 286 -15.38 -4.87 0.27
C ASN A 286 -14.84 -3.92 -0.82
N MET A 287 -15.07 -2.63 -0.61
CA MET A 287 -14.77 -1.59 -1.58
C MET A 287 -13.32 -1.69 -2.08
N CYS A 288 -13.18 -1.76 -3.41
CA CYS A 288 -11.90 -1.92 -4.12
C CYS A 288 -11.08 -3.15 -3.70
N GLY A 289 -11.73 -4.14 -3.08
CA GLY A 289 -11.14 -5.42 -2.73
C GLY A 289 -10.17 -5.39 -1.55
N ILE A 290 -10.27 -4.39 -0.67
CA ILE A 290 -9.32 -4.22 0.45
C ILE A 290 -9.19 -5.44 1.37
N ALA A 291 -10.22 -6.28 1.47
CA ALA A 291 -10.23 -7.55 2.22
C ALA A 291 -10.14 -8.80 1.32
N SER A 292 -9.82 -8.65 0.04
CA SER A 292 -9.70 -9.76 -0.92
C SER A 292 -8.31 -10.41 -0.89
N ALA A 293 -7.28 -9.69 -0.45
CA ALA A 293 -5.90 -10.17 -0.43
C ALA A 293 -5.13 -9.52 0.72
N ALA A 294 -5.50 -9.85 1.96
CA ALA A 294 -4.87 -9.32 3.15
C ALA A 294 -3.96 -10.34 3.83
N SER A 295 -2.81 -9.89 4.33
CA SER A 295 -1.87 -10.74 5.05
C SER A 295 -1.07 -9.99 6.11
N VAL A 296 -0.68 -10.69 7.17
CA VAL A 296 0.19 -10.17 8.24
C VAL A 296 1.30 -11.21 8.53
N PRO A 297 2.58 -10.86 8.39
CA PRO A 297 3.66 -11.78 8.68
C PRO A 297 3.76 -12.07 10.18
N VAL A 298 4.36 -13.19 10.54
CA VAL A 298 4.79 -13.51 11.90
C VAL A 298 6.30 -13.40 11.93
N VAL A 299 6.83 -12.50 12.76
CA VAL A 299 8.26 -12.20 12.80
C VAL A 299 8.84 -12.41 14.18
N GLU A 300 10.10 -12.84 14.25
CA GLU A 300 10.92 -12.81 15.46
C GLU A 300 12.19 -12.01 15.15
N GLY A 301 12.68 -11.24 16.11
CA GLY A 301 13.94 -10.50 15.92
C GLY A 301 15.12 -11.43 16.19
N PHE A 302 16.23 -11.24 15.48
CA PHE A 302 17.47 -11.91 15.86
C PHE A 302 17.97 -11.33 17.20
N LEU A 303 18.25 -12.21 18.16
CA LEU A 303 18.94 -11.88 19.41
C LEU A 303 20.43 -11.62 19.17
#